data_AF-A0A026VVZ6-F1
#
_entry.id   AF-A0A026VVZ6-F1
#
_cell.length_a   1.000
_cell.length_b   1.000
_cell.length_c   1.000
_cell.angle_alpha   90.00
_cell.angle_beta   90.00
_cell.angle_gamma   90.00
#
_symmetry.space_group_name_H-M   'P 1'
#
loop_
_entity.id
_entity.type
_entity.pdbx_description
1 polymer ?
#
loop_
_entity_poly.entity_id
_entity_poly.type
_entity_poly.pdbx_seq_one_letter_code
_entity_poly.pdbx_strand_id
1 'polypeptide(L)'
;MLYVASRLFITLATVYLPLYIEESKVGGKQALASVPLVSYVSSFVAALLLKHINRACGTKVCYFLGAVIGILAAVVTELIGSSTTVACAIAVLIGAASSITMVTALSVTAELIGSRTERSALVYSIVTFLDKIITGLVVILIERWRCNDQELCPSYNRDALSAVCASSMILGLVTLLSVSRCLT
;
A
#
# COMPACT_ATOMS: atom_id res chain seq x y z
N MET A 1 -13.92 4.24 0.39
CA MET A 1 -12.70 5.02 0.12
C MET A 1 -11.49 4.48 0.85
N LEU A 2 -11.58 4.23 2.16
CA LEU A 2 -10.48 3.63 2.93
C LEU A 2 -10.00 2.26 2.37
N TYR A 3 -10.94 1.39 1.99
CA TYR A 3 -10.63 0.14 1.28
C TYR A 3 -9.99 0.35 -0.11
N VAL A 4 -10.44 1.35 -0.86
CA VAL A 4 -9.89 1.70 -2.18
C VAL A 4 -8.46 2.23 -2.05
N ALA A 5 -8.19 3.07 -1.05
CA ALA A 5 -6.84 3.59 -0.79
C ALA A 5 -5.86 2.46 -0.42
N SER A 6 -6.26 1.52 0.44
CA SER A 6 -5.42 0.37 0.79
C SER A 6 -5.18 -0.57 -0.39
N ARG A 7 -6.21 -0.78 -1.24
CA ARG A 7 -6.11 -1.57 -2.49
C ARG A 7 -5.18 -0.91 -3.51
N LEU A 8 -5.33 0.40 -3.71
CA LEU A 8 -4.46 1.20 -4.56
C LEU A 8 -2.99 1.11 -4.11
N PHE A 9 -2.74 1.23 -2.80
CA PHE A 9 -1.39 1.10 -2.24
C PHE A 9 -0.76 -0.27 -2.54
N ILE A 10 -1.45 -1.37 -2.24
CA ILE A 10 -0.88 -2.71 -2.44
C ILE A 10 -0.65 -3.02 -3.92
N THR A 11 -1.56 -2.59 -4.79
CA THR A 11 -1.43 -2.82 -6.23
C THR A 11 -0.25 -2.06 -6.81
N LEU A 12 -0.11 -0.78 -6.48
CA LEU A 12 1.00 0.04 -6.98
C LEU A 12 2.33 -0.44 -6.37
N ALA A 13 2.37 -0.72 -5.06
CA ALA A 13 3.56 -1.29 -4.42
C ALA A 13 4.02 -2.58 -5.11
N THR A 14 3.11 -3.50 -5.43
CA THR A 14 3.47 -4.79 -6.04
C THR A 14 3.96 -4.65 -7.49
N VAL A 15 3.47 -3.66 -8.24
CA VAL A 15 3.88 -3.40 -9.63
C VAL A 15 5.20 -2.62 -9.70
N TYR A 16 5.34 -1.56 -8.91
CA TYR A 16 6.51 -0.68 -8.98
C TYR A 16 7.73 -1.21 -8.23
N LEU A 17 7.55 -2.08 -7.23
CA LEU A 17 8.66 -2.69 -6.50
C LEU A 17 9.60 -3.53 -7.39
N PRO A 18 9.13 -4.47 -8.24
CA PRO A 18 10.02 -5.19 -9.17
C PRO A 18 10.59 -4.25 -10.25
N LEU A 19 9.81 -3.29 -10.74
CA LEU A 19 10.25 -2.30 -11.73
C LEU A 19 11.43 -1.47 -11.20
N TYR A 20 11.37 -1.03 -9.94
CA TYR A 20 12.44 -0.30 -9.27
C TYR A 20 13.75 -1.12 -9.17
N ILE A 21 13.64 -2.43 -8.93
CA ILE A 21 14.80 -3.32 -8.80
C ILE A 21 15.44 -3.59 -10.17
N GLU A 22 14.64 -3.71 -11.22
CA GLU A 22 15.13 -3.87 -12.58
C GLU A 22 15.98 -2.67 -13.02
N GLU A 23 15.48 -1.45 -12.77
CA GLU A 23 16.20 -0.21 -13.07
C GLU A 23 17.48 -0.04 -12.25
N SER A 24 17.41 -0.37 -10.95
CA SER A 24 18.55 -0.14 -10.05
C SER A 24 19.73 -1.08 -10.32
N LYS A 25 19.56 -2.13 -11.16
CA LYS A 25 20.55 -3.21 -11.38
C LYS A 25 21.08 -3.85 -10.07
N VAL A 26 20.34 -3.70 -8.98
CA VAL A 26 20.73 -4.15 -7.64
C VAL A 26 20.50 -5.66 -7.55
N GLY A 27 21.57 -6.45 -7.62
CA GLY A 27 21.53 -7.89 -7.32
C GLY A 27 21.05 -8.82 -8.45
N GLY A 28 20.92 -8.32 -9.68
CA GLY A 28 20.59 -9.13 -10.86
C GLY A 28 19.24 -9.84 -10.78
N LYS A 29 19.07 -10.91 -11.58
CA LYS A 29 17.80 -11.67 -11.67
C LYS A 29 17.35 -12.28 -10.35
N GLN A 30 18.26 -12.52 -9.42
CA GLN A 30 17.96 -13.15 -8.13
C GLN A 30 17.19 -12.19 -7.20
N ALA A 31 17.55 -10.90 -7.17
CA ALA A 31 16.87 -9.90 -6.36
C ALA A 31 15.41 -9.66 -6.81
N LEU A 32 15.15 -9.71 -8.12
CA LEU A 32 13.81 -9.55 -8.70
C LEU A 32 12.80 -10.60 -8.21
N ALA A 33 13.26 -11.83 -7.94
CA ALA A 33 12.39 -12.89 -7.43
C ALA A 33 12.29 -12.87 -5.89
N SER A 34 13.40 -12.60 -5.20
CA SER A 34 13.43 -12.64 -3.74
C SER A 34 12.65 -11.51 -3.08
N VAL A 35 12.65 -10.30 -3.66
CA VAL A 35 12.02 -9.11 -3.06
C VAL A 35 10.49 -9.25 -2.96
N PRO A 36 9.75 -9.61 -4.02
CA PRO A 36 8.31 -9.87 -3.92
C PRO A 36 8.00 -11.03 -2.96
N LEU A 37 8.82 -12.09 -2.96
CA LEU A 37 8.65 -13.22 -2.04
C LEU A 37 8.72 -12.75 -0.58
N VAL A 38 9.72 -11.94 -0.23
CA VAL A 38 9.86 -11.36 1.12
C VAL A 38 8.68 -10.45 1.46
N SER A 39 8.21 -9.63 0.52
CA SER A 39 7.01 -8.82 0.70
C SER A 39 5.78 -9.67 1.02
N TYR A 40 5.55 -10.77 0.29
CA TYR A 40 4.43 -11.68 0.57
C TYR A 40 4.55 -12.40 1.91
N VAL A 41 5.75 -12.90 2.25
CA VAL A 41 5.98 -13.57 3.55
C VAL A 41 5.76 -12.58 4.70
N SER A 42 6.29 -11.36 4.58
CA SER A 42 6.09 -10.32 5.59
C SER A 42 4.61 -9.92 5.71
N SER A 43 3.88 -9.83 4.60
CA SER A 43 2.44 -9.56 4.57
C SER A 43 1.65 -10.66 5.30
N PHE A 44 2.03 -11.92 5.09
CA PHE A 44 1.41 -13.07 5.75
C PHE A 44 1.66 -13.05 7.27
N VAL A 45 2.91 -12.84 7.67
CA VAL A 45 3.30 -12.72 9.09
C VAL A 45 2.56 -11.55 9.75
N ALA A 46 2.54 -10.38 9.09
CA ALA A 46 1.82 -9.20 9.57
C ALA A 46 0.32 -9.46 9.73
N ALA A 47 -0.32 -10.20 8.81
CA ALA A 47 -1.73 -10.57 8.92
C ALA A 47 -2.02 -11.42 10.17
N LEU A 48 -1.14 -12.37 10.48
CA LEU A 48 -1.26 -13.22 11.68
C LEU A 48 -1.09 -12.41 12.97
N LEU A 49 -0.10 -11.52 13.01
CA LEU A 49 0.12 -10.59 14.11
C LEU A 49 -1.05 -9.63 14.28
N LEU A 50 -1.65 -9.19 13.18
CA LEU A 50 -2.77 -8.25 13.23
C LEU A 50 -3.96 -8.83 13.97
N LYS A 51 -4.24 -10.12 13.82
CA LYS A 51 -5.34 -10.78 14.54
C LYS A 51 -5.16 -10.65 16.06
N HIS A 52 -3.92 -10.75 16.55
CA HIS A 52 -3.59 -10.55 17.97
C HIS A 52 -3.68 -9.08 18.37
N ILE A 53 -3.08 -8.18 17.58
CA ILE A 53 -3.02 -6.74 17.88
C ILE A 53 -4.42 -6.12 17.84
N ASN A 54 -5.25 -6.49 16.87
CA ASN A 54 -6.60 -5.94 16.71
C ASN A 54 -7.49 -6.26 17.92
N ARG A 55 -7.29 -7.43 18.54
CA ARG A 55 -7.99 -7.81 19.78
C ARG A 55 -7.58 -6.94 20.98
N ALA A 56 -6.35 -6.42 20.99
CA ALA A 56 -5.81 -5.66 22.12
C ALA A 56 -5.96 -4.13 21.96
N CYS A 57 -5.80 -3.59 20.75
CA CYS A 57 -5.66 -2.15 20.50
C CYS A 57 -6.81 -1.52 19.70
N GLY A 58 -7.72 -2.33 19.16
CA GLY A 58 -8.86 -1.89 18.35
C GLY A 58 -8.50 -1.45 16.93
N THR A 59 -9.52 -1.46 16.06
CA THR A 59 -9.39 -1.32 14.60
C THR A 59 -8.78 0.03 14.19
N LYS A 60 -9.09 1.13 14.90
CA LYS A 60 -8.59 2.47 14.57
C LYS A 60 -7.07 2.61 14.74
N VAL A 61 -6.52 2.05 15.83
CA VAL A 61 -5.09 2.12 16.14
C VAL A 61 -4.29 1.25 15.17
N CYS A 62 -4.81 0.08 14.81
CA CYS A 62 -4.20 -0.78 13.79
C CYS A 62 -4.04 -0.05 12.45
N TYR A 63 -5.06 0.71 12.02
CA TYR A 63 -4.97 1.46 10.77
C TYR A 63 -3.90 2.55 10.85
N PHE A 64 -3.88 3.30 11.96
CA PHE A 64 -2.88 4.34 12.19
C PHE A 64 -1.46 3.76 12.17
N LEU A 65 -1.25 2.62 12.84
CA LEU A 65 0.05 1.95 12.85
C LEU A 65 0.49 1.53 11.44
N GLY A 66 -0.43 0.95 10.66
CA GLY A 66 -0.16 0.60 9.26
C GLY A 66 0.18 1.81 8.39
N ALA A 67 -0.54 2.92 8.58
CA ALA A 67 -0.27 4.16 7.85
C ALA A 67 1.10 4.76 8.21
N VAL A 68 1.48 4.74 9.50
CA VAL A 68 2.80 5.20 9.95
C VAL A 68 3.91 4.32 9.37
N ILE A 69 3.75 3.00 9.38
CA ILE A 69 4.72 2.07 8.76
C ILE A 69 4.83 2.33 7.25
N GLY A 70 3.72 2.58 6.56
CA GLY A 70 3.70 2.92 5.14
C GLY A 70 4.43 4.24 4.82
N ILE A 71 4.22 5.28 5.64
CA ILE A 71 4.92 6.56 5.49
C ILE A 71 6.41 6.39 5.79
N LEU A 72 6.76 5.65 6.85
CA LEU A 72 8.17 5.32 7.15
C LEU A 72 8.81 4.56 5.98
N ALA A 73 8.10 3.63 5.34
CA ALA A 73 8.58 2.93 4.16
C ALA A 73 8.87 3.89 3.00
N ALA A 74 8.00 4.88 2.76
CA ALA A 74 8.20 5.90 1.73
C ALA A 74 9.42 6.79 2.04
N VAL A 75 9.57 7.24 3.29
CA VAL A 75 10.70 8.06 3.74
C VAL A 75 12.02 7.28 3.65
N VAL A 76 12.04 6.02 4.10
CA VAL A 76 13.21 5.12 3.97
C VAL A 76 13.55 4.89 2.50
N THR A 77 12.52 4.77 1.66
CA THR A 77 12.68 4.64 0.22
C THR A 77 13.36 5.87 -0.37
N GLU A 78 13.12 7.10 0.09
CA GLU A 78 13.79 8.33 -0.38
C GLU A 78 15.18 8.56 0.22
N LEU A 79 15.43 8.12 1.45
CA LEU A 79 16.70 8.37 2.16
C LEU A 79 17.81 7.36 1.83
N ILE A 80 17.47 6.07 1.65
CA ILE A 80 18.48 5.03 1.58
C ILE A 80 18.67 4.55 0.13
N GLY A 81 19.85 4.83 -0.42
CA GLY A 81 20.25 4.46 -1.78
C GLY A 81 20.30 2.94 -2.04
N SER A 82 20.40 2.61 -3.33
CA SER A 82 20.21 1.31 -4.00
C SER A 82 21.08 0.13 -3.50
N SER A 83 20.85 -0.34 -2.27
CA SER A 83 21.45 -1.57 -1.75
C SER A 83 20.44 -2.72 -1.69
N THR A 84 20.87 -3.95 -1.97
CA THR A 84 20.02 -5.17 -1.94
C THR A 84 19.34 -5.36 -0.58
N THR A 85 20.09 -5.16 0.51
CA THR A 85 19.57 -5.26 1.89
C THR A 85 18.47 -4.24 2.17
N VAL A 86 18.59 -3.05 1.59
CA VAL A 86 17.64 -1.95 1.78
C VAL A 86 16.37 -2.22 1.01
N ALA A 87 16.47 -2.74 -0.22
CA ALA A 87 15.31 -3.20 -0.98
C ALA A 87 14.52 -4.28 -0.23
N CYS A 88 15.20 -5.24 0.40
CA CYS A 88 14.56 -6.24 1.25
C CYS A 88 13.87 -5.59 2.47
N ALA A 89 14.51 -4.63 3.13
CA ALA A 89 13.91 -3.93 4.28
C ALA A 89 12.66 -3.13 3.87
N ILE A 90 12.70 -2.43 2.73
CA ILE A 90 11.56 -1.70 2.17
C ILE A 90 10.43 -2.67 1.83
N ALA A 91 10.74 -3.82 1.20
CA ALA A 91 9.75 -4.84 0.87
C ALA A 91 9.05 -5.40 2.11
N VAL A 92 9.77 -5.62 3.21
CA VAL A 92 9.17 -6.03 4.49
C VAL A 92 8.25 -4.95 5.04
N LEU A 93 8.68 -3.69 5.03
CA LEU A 93 7.88 -2.55 5.52
C LEU A 93 6.61 -2.36 4.70
N ILE A 94 6.72 -2.37 3.37
CA ILE A 94 5.59 -2.26 2.44
C ILE A 94 4.64 -3.45 2.57
N GLY A 95 5.17 -4.67 2.67
CA GLY A 95 4.37 -5.88 2.88
C GLY A 95 3.59 -5.84 4.21
N ALA A 96 4.27 -5.45 5.30
CA ALA A 96 3.60 -5.26 6.58
C ALA A 96 2.52 -4.16 6.51
N ALA A 97 2.85 -2.97 5.99
CA ALA A 97 1.91 -1.86 5.88
C ALA A 97 0.68 -2.20 5.03
N SER A 98 0.87 -2.87 3.89
CA SER A 98 -0.22 -3.24 2.99
C SER A 98 -1.18 -4.24 3.63
N SER A 99 -0.65 -5.26 4.30
CA SER A 99 -1.44 -6.25 5.02
C SER A 99 -2.24 -5.62 6.17
N ILE A 100 -1.57 -4.79 7.00
CA ILE A 100 -2.21 -4.09 8.11
C ILE A 100 -3.35 -3.19 7.62
N THR A 101 -3.08 -2.33 6.65
CA THR A 101 -4.07 -1.35 6.15
C THR A 101 -5.22 -2.01 5.41
N MET A 102 -4.99 -3.12 4.69
CA MET A 102 -6.02 -3.86 3.97
C MET A 102 -6.97 -4.61 4.91
N VAL A 103 -6.43 -5.40 5.86
CA VAL A 103 -7.26 -6.14 6.82
C VAL A 103 -8.06 -5.19 7.67
N THR A 104 -7.44 -4.11 8.13
CA THR A 104 -8.12 -3.10 8.94
C THR A 104 -9.22 -2.37 8.15
N ALA A 105 -8.96 -2.04 6.87
CA ALA A 105 -9.98 -1.44 6.00
C ALA A 105 -11.19 -2.34 5.80
N LEU A 106 -10.98 -3.65 5.68
CA LEU A 106 -12.06 -4.64 5.61
C LEU A 106 -12.88 -4.67 6.90
N SER A 107 -12.22 -4.67 8.07
CA SER A 107 -12.90 -4.63 9.37
C SER A 107 -13.76 -3.37 9.52
N VAL A 108 -13.21 -2.19 9.21
CA VAL A 108 -13.96 -0.92 9.25
C VAL A 108 -15.13 -0.95 8.27
N THR A 109 -14.93 -1.48 7.06
CA THR A 109 -16.00 -1.56 6.06
C THR A 109 -17.12 -2.50 6.51
N ALA A 110 -16.79 -3.62 7.16
CA ALA A 110 -17.78 -4.54 7.73
C ALA A 110 -18.59 -3.89 8.86
N GLU A 111 -17.93 -3.12 9.74
CA GLU A 111 -18.61 -2.36 10.79
C GLU A 111 -19.57 -1.29 10.22
N LEU A 112 -19.15 -0.56 9.18
CA LEU A 112 -19.98 0.47 8.53
C LEU A 112 -21.22 -0.08 7.82
N ILE A 113 -21.12 -1.27 7.25
CA ILE A 113 -22.25 -1.94 6.59
C ILE A 113 -23.31 -2.35 7.63
N GLY A 114 -22.87 -2.64 8.87
CA GLY A 114 -23.75 -3.01 9.97
C GLY A 114 -24.53 -4.30 9.71
N SER A 115 -25.70 -4.44 10.33
CA SER A 115 -26.53 -5.65 10.27
C SER A 115 -27.37 -5.79 9.00
N ARG A 116 -27.41 -4.77 8.12
CA ARG A 116 -28.19 -4.80 6.87
C ARG A 116 -27.38 -5.42 5.74
N THR A 117 -27.24 -6.74 5.80
CA THR A 117 -26.41 -7.54 4.89
C THR A 117 -26.95 -7.66 3.46
N GLU A 118 -28.23 -7.35 3.23
CA GLU A 118 -28.89 -7.56 1.92
C GLU A 118 -28.28 -6.77 0.76
N ARG A 119 -27.65 -5.61 1.03
CA ARG A 119 -27.00 -4.77 -0.01
C ARG A 119 -25.48 -4.77 0.05
N SER A 120 -24.86 -5.51 0.97
CA SER A 120 -23.41 -5.50 1.20
C SER A 120 -22.63 -5.98 -0.03
N ALA A 121 -23.14 -7.01 -0.71
CA ALA A 121 -22.50 -7.54 -1.92
C ALA A 121 -22.43 -6.50 -3.05
N LEU A 122 -23.51 -5.74 -3.27
CA LEU A 122 -23.53 -4.66 -4.25
C LEU A 122 -22.56 -3.52 -3.88
N VAL A 123 -22.49 -3.14 -2.60
CA VAL A 123 -21.56 -2.11 -2.13
C VAL A 123 -20.12 -2.53 -2.37
N TYR A 124 -19.72 -3.74 -1.98
CA TYR A 124 -18.38 -4.26 -2.24
C TYR A 124 -18.07 -4.35 -3.73
N SER A 125 -19.06 -4.68 -4.56
CA SER A 125 -18.89 -4.76 -6.02
C SER A 125 -18.63 -3.39 -6.65
N ILE A 126 -19.42 -2.37 -6.31
CA ILE A 126 -19.23 -0.99 -6.78
C ILE A 126 -17.89 -0.45 -6.30
N VAL A 127 -17.56 -0.66 -5.04
CA VAL A 127 -16.29 -0.21 -4.45
C VAL A 127 -15.09 -0.84 -5.16
N THR A 128 -15.14 -2.14 -5.45
CA THR A 128 -14.05 -2.85 -6.15
C THR A 128 -13.99 -2.49 -7.63
N PHE A 129 -15.13 -2.19 -8.25
CA PHE A 129 -15.17 -1.70 -9.63
C PHE A 129 -14.51 -0.33 -9.75
N LEU A 130 -14.87 0.61 -8.87
CA LEU A 130 -14.26 1.93 -8.81
C LEU A 130 -12.76 1.85 -8.50
N ASP A 131 -12.35 0.95 -7.62
CA ASP A 131 -10.93 0.69 -7.33
C ASP A 131 -10.12 0.33 -8.58
N LYS A 132 -10.63 -0.57 -9.43
CA LYS A 132 -9.98 -0.93 -10.70
C LYS A 132 -9.88 0.26 -11.66
N ILE A 133 -10.95 1.05 -11.77
CA ILE A 133 -10.96 2.24 -12.64
C ILE A 133 -9.95 3.28 -12.15
N ILE A 134 -9.96 3.59 -10.85
CA ILE A 134 -9.06 4.58 -10.24
C ILE A 134 -7.61 4.11 -10.37
N THR A 135 -7.33 2.84 -10.07
CA THR A 135 -5.98 2.29 -10.21
C THR A 135 -5.49 2.35 -11.65
N GLY A 136 -6.33 1.98 -12.62
CA GLY A 136 -6.00 2.08 -14.04
C GLY A 136 -5.72 3.53 -14.47
N LEU A 137 -6.55 4.48 -14.05
CA LEU A 137 -6.37 5.90 -14.36
C LEU A 137 -5.07 6.46 -13.75
N VAL A 138 -4.76 6.07 -12.50
CA VAL A 138 -3.53 6.46 -11.81
C VAL A 138 -2.32 5.91 -12.54
N VAL A 139 -2.32 4.63 -12.96
CA VAL A 139 -1.20 4.05 -13.72
C VAL A 139 -1.01 4.77 -15.06
N ILE A 140 -2.08 5.03 -15.81
CA ILE A 140 -2.00 5.78 -17.08
C ILE A 140 -1.44 7.19 -16.85
N LEU A 141 -1.84 7.86 -15.77
CA LEU A 141 -1.27 9.16 -15.42
C LEU A 141 0.23 9.02 -15.10
N ILE A 142 0.63 8.07 -14.27
CA ILE A 142 2.06 7.89 -13.93
C ILE A 142 2.89 7.58 -15.18
N GLU A 143 2.40 6.72 -16.08
CA GLU A 143 3.07 6.42 -17.36
C GLU A 143 3.11 7.63 -18.29
N ARG A 144 2.06 8.45 -18.33
CA ARG A 144 2.04 9.68 -19.15
C ARG A 144 2.97 10.76 -18.62
N TRP A 145 3.18 10.80 -17.30
CA TRP A 145 4.13 11.71 -16.65
C TRP A 145 5.57 11.21 -16.74
N ARG A 146 5.78 9.94 -17.14
CA ARG A 146 7.11 9.36 -17.31
C ARG A 146 7.85 10.11 -18.43
N CYS A 147 8.97 10.75 -18.10
CA CYS A 147 9.84 11.39 -19.09
C CYS A 147 10.28 10.36 -20.15
N ASN A 148 10.37 10.83 -21.40
CA ASN A 148 10.63 10.01 -22.58
C ASN A 148 12.05 9.38 -22.61
N ASP A 149 12.97 9.85 -21.76
CA ASP A 149 14.33 9.35 -21.64
C ASP A 149 14.61 8.77 -20.25
N GLN A 150 14.76 7.44 -20.20
CA GLN A 150 15.05 6.65 -19.00
C GLN A 150 16.45 6.92 -18.42
N GLU A 151 17.36 7.48 -19.22
CA GLU A 151 18.75 7.74 -18.82
C GLU A 151 18.98 9.10 -18.13
N LEU A 152 18.03 10.04 -18.23
CA LEU A 152 18.18 11.40 -17.65
C LEU A 152 17.66 11.53 -16.21
N CYS A 153 16.84 10.59 -15.72
CA CYS A 153 16.17 10.69 -14.41
C CYS A 153 16.22 9.36 -13.61
N PRO A 154 17.36 8.97 -13.02
CA PRO A 154 17.50 7.74 -12.24
C PRO A 154 16.66 7.70 -10.94
N SER A 155 16.15 8.83 -10.46
CA SER A 155 15.30 8.91 -9.25
C SER A 155 13.79 8.85 -9.51
N TYR A 156 13.34 8.93 -10.77
CA TYR A 156 11.91 9.10 -11.09
C TYR A 156 11.03 7.96 -10.54
N ASN A 157 11.48 6.70 -10.66
CA ASN A 157 10.69 5.57 -10.17
C ASN A 157 10.65 5.50 -8.64
N ARG A 158 11.70 5.99 -7.97
CA ARG A 158 11.79 6.05 -6.50
C ARG A 158 10.87 7.14 -5.94
N ASP A 159 10.90 8.31 -6.57
CA ASP A 159 10.07 9.47 -6.22
C ASP A 159 8.60 9.23 -6.58
N ALA A 160 8.32 8.55 -7.69
CA ALA A 160 6.97 8.13 -8.05
C ALA A 160 6.43 7.10 -7.06
N LEU A 161 7.23 6.08 -6.69
CA LEU A 161 6.84 5.09 -5.70
C LEU A 161 6.60 5.73 -4.32
N SER A 162 7.49 6.62 -3.87
CA SER A 162 7.32 7.32 -2.59
C SER A 162 6.09 8.24 -2.60
N ALA A 163 5.88 9.03 -3.65
CA ALA A 163 4.75 9.93 -3.78
C ALA A 163 3.41 9.18 -3.84
N VAL A 164 3.37 8.05 -4.55
CA VAL A 164 2.19 7.18 -4.62
C VAL A 164 1.90 6.51 -3.26
N CYS A 165 2.93 6.02 -2.59
CA CYS A 165 2.80 5.42 -1.26
C CYS A 165 2.34 6.45 -0.22
N ALA A 166 2.94 7.64 -0.22
CA ALA A 166 2.59 8.73 0.69
C ALA A 166 1.17 9.24 0.41
N SER A 167 0.82 9.53 -0.85
CA SER A 167 -0.51 10.03 -1.21
C SER A 167 -1.64 9.05 -0.87
N SER A 168 -1.45 7.76 -1.12
CA SER A 168 -2.44 6.73 -0.76
C SER A 168 -2.59 6.57 0.76
N MET A 169 -1.49 6.61 1.53
CA MET A 169 -1.54 6.56 2.99
C MET A 169 -2.17 7.81 3.61
N ILE A 170 -1.87 9.00 3.08
CA ILE A 170 -2.49 10.26 3.50
C ILE A 170 -4.00 10.23 3.21
N LEU A 171 -4.40 9.81 2.01
CA LEU A 171 -5.80 9.70 1.63
C LEU A 171 -6.53 8.69 2.52
N GLY A 172 -5.89 7.56 2.83
CA GLY A 172 -6.33 6.60 3.83
C GLY A 172 -6.55 7.22 5.21
N LEU A 173 -5.56 7.95 5.72
CA LEU A 173 -5.62 8.61 7.04
C LEU A 173 -6.73 9.66 7.11
N VAL A 174 -6.85 10.50 6.07
CA VAL A 174 -7.93 11.50 5.96
C VAL A 174 -9.29 10.82 5.99
N THR A 175 -9.46 9.71 5.26
CA THR A 175 -10.74 8.97 5.29
C THR A 175 -11.03 8.35 6.66
N LEU A 176 -10.02 7.87 7.38
CA LEU A 176 -10.18 7.36 8.75
C LEU A 176 -10.64 8.48 9.70
N LEU A 177 -10.05 9.67 9.58
CA LEU A 177 -10.41 10.84 10.38
C LEU A 177 -11.84 11.30 10.08
N SER A 178 -12.23 11.36 8.81
CA SER A 178 -13.60 11.71 8.39
C SER A 178 -14.64 10.73 8.92
N VAL A 179 -14.35 9.42 8.86
CA VAL A 179 -15.23 8.38 9.43
C VAL A 179 -15.31 8.49 10.94
N SER A 180 -14.17 8.74 11.61
CA SER A 180 -14.14 8.88 13.07
C SER A 180 -14.97 10.07 13.55
N ARG A 181 -15.00 11.18 12.81
CA ARG A 181 -15.85 12.34 13.13
C ARG A 181 -17.34 12.08 12.90
N CYS A 182 -17.70 11.19 11.99
CA CYS A 182 -19.10 10.86 11.69
C CYS A 182 -19.71 9.87 12.71
N LEU A 183 -18.85 9.16 13.45
CA LEU A 183 -19.26 8.14 14.43
C LEU A 183 -19.37 8.66 15.88
N THR A 184 -19.24 9.98 16.09
CA THR A 184 -19.36 10.66 17.40
C THR A 184 -20.54 11.61 17.34
#